data_AF-A0A1J5DV47-F1
#
_entry.id   AF-A0A1J5DV47-F1
#
_cell.length_a   1.000
_cell.length_b   1.000
_cell.length_c   1.000
_cell.angle_alpha   90.00
_cell.angle_beta   90.00
_cell.angle_gamma   90.00
#
_symmetry.space_group_name_H-M   'P 1'
#
loop_
_entity.id
_entity.type
_entity.pdbx_description
1 polymer ?
#
loop_
_entity_poly.entity_id
_entity_poly.type
_entity_poly.pdbx_seq_one_letter_code
_entity_poly.pdbx_strand_id
1 'polypeptide(L)'
;MPMGRVTVTLPAEILSDIDHAEKNRSAFILEAVRRELSRRRRLNLKKSLQNPHVESRGNAEDGFDAWAGSLPEEDLSDLVDPSTLAPVRWIEGKGWKEGRK
;
A
#
# COMPACT_ATOMS: atom_id res chain seq x y z
N MET A 1 -7.62 4.21 18.08
CA MET A 1 -8.18 3.00 17.44
C MET A 1 -8.99 2.25 18.48
N PRO A 2 -10.29 1.97 18.25
CA PRO A 2 -11.09 1.21 19.20
C PRO A 2 -10.52 -0.21 19.37
N MET A 3 -10.54 -0.72 20.59
CA MET A 3 -10.08 -2.08 20.90
C MET A 3 -11.24 -3.08 20.86
N GLY A 4 -11.07 -4.17 20.12
CA GLY A 4 -11.97 -5.33 20.13
C GLY A 4 -11.29 -6.53 20.77
N ARG A 5 -12.02 -7.30 21.59
CA ARG A 5 -11.53 -8.57 22.16
C ARG A 5 -11.91 -9.72 21.24
N VAL A 6 -10.96 -10.61 20.97
CA VAL A 6 -11.16 -11.82 20.16
C VAL A 6 -10.77 -13.03 21.00
N THR A 7 -11.63 -14.04 21.03
CA THR A 7 -11.35 -15.34 21.63
C THR A 7 -11.21 -16.36 20.51
N VAL A 8 -10.13 -17.13 20.53
CA VAL A 8 -9.81 -18.14 19.52
C VAL A 8 -9.46 -19.45 20.21
N THR A 9 -9.91 -20.55 19.61
CA THR A 9 -9.54 -21.90 20.06
C THR A 9 -8.33 -22.37 19.25
N LEU A 10 -7.26 -22.75 19.94
CA LEU A 10 -6.02 -23.24 19.35
C LEU A 10 -5.63 -24.58 20.00
N PRO A 11 -4.91 -25.46 19.29
CA PRO A 11 -4.35 -26.67 19.88
C PRO A 11 -3.45 -26.34 21.09
N ALA A 12 -3.49 -27.20 22.12
CA ALA A 12 -2.72 -26.99 23.34
C ALA A 12 -1.21 -26.92 23.10
N GLU A 13 -0.70 -27.70 22.14
CA GLU A 13 0.70 -27.70 21.73
C GLU A 13 1.15 -26.31 21.25
N ILE A 14 0.35 -25.68 20.39
CA ILE A 14 0.63 -24.33 19.88
C ILE A 14 0.60 -23.29 21.02
N LEU A 15 -0.33 -23.42 21.96
CA LEU A 15 -0.37 -22.53 23.13
C LEU A 15 0.89 -22.68 23.98
N SER A 16 1.38 -23.90 24.16
CA SER A 16 2.64 -24.19 24.87
C SER A 16 3.84 -23.59 24.14
N ASP A 17 3.90 -23.69 22.81
CA ASP A 17 4.98 -23.11 22.01
C ASP A 17 4.99 -21.58 22.12
N ILE A 18 3.81 -20.95 22.09
CA ILE A 18 3.68 -19.50 22.29
C ILE A 18 4.18 -19.10 23.68
N ASP A 19 3.79 -19.84 24.72
CA ASP A 19 4.22 -19.57 26.09
C ASP A 19 5.72 -19.73 26.30
N HIS A 20 6.34 -20.67 25.58
CA HIS A 20 7.80 -20.83 25.57
C HIS A 20 8.51 -19.69 24.86
N ALA A 21 7.93 -19.17 23.78
CA ALA A 21 8.51 -18.07 23.02
C ALA A 21 8.36 -16.72 23.71
N GLU A 22 7.20 -16.43 24.31
CA GLU A 22 6.86 -15.10 24.83
C GLU A 22 5.87 -15.20 26.01
N LYS A 23 6.12 -14.43 27.07
CA LYS A 23 5.24 -14.43 28.25
C LYS A 23 3.88 -13.76 27.97
N ASN A 24 3.85 -12.83 27.02
CA ASN A 24 2.64 -12.12 26.61
C ASN A 24 2.08 -12.67 25.29
N ARG A 25 1.17 -13.65 25.39
CA ARG A 25 0.48 -14.27 24.24
C ARG A 25 -0.18 -13.24 23.31
N SER A 26 -0.80 -12.20 23.86
CA SER A 26 -1.48 -11.17 23.08
C SER A 26 -0.50 -10.35 22.24
N ALA A 27 0.68 -10.04 22.79
CA ALA A 27 1.74 -9.35 22.05
C ALA A 27 2.28 -10.22 20.92
N PHE A 28 2.55 -11.50 21.21
CA PHE A 28 2.99 -12.47 20.20
C PHE A 28 1.99 -12.60 19.06
N ILE A 29 0.70 -12.78 19.38
CA ILE A 29 -0.37 -12.89 18.38
C ILE A 29 -0.48 -11.61 17.56
N LEU A 30 -0.42 -10.43 18.20
CA LEU A 30 -0.47 -9.15 17.50
C LEU A 30 0.67 -9.02 16.49
N GLU A 31 1.89 -9.37 16.89
CA GLU A 31 3.04 -9.32 16.00
C GLU A 31 2.92 -10.32 14.85
N ALA A 32 2.55 -11.58 15.14
CA ALA A 32 2.32 -12.61 14.14
C ALA A 32 1.26 -12.18 13.11
N VAL A 33 0.15 -11.61 13.58
CA VAL A 33 -0.92 -11.09 12.71
C VAL A 33 -0.42 -9.93 11.85
N ARG A 34 0.35 -8.99 12.39
CA ARG A 34 0.94 -7.89 11.62
C ARG A 34 1.85 -8.41 10.51
N ARG A 35 2.71 -9.38 10.82
CA ARG A 35 3.61 -10.01 9.84
C ARG A 35 2.82 -10.71 8.74
N GLU A 36 1.79 -11.48 9.09
CA GLU A 36 0.97 -12.21 8.11
C GLU A 36 0.12 -11.27 7.23
N LEU A 37 -0.46 -10.20 7.80
CA LEU A 37 -1.20 -9.20 7.02
C LEU A 37 -0.30 -8.51 6.00
N SER A 38 0.91 -8.11 6.40
CA SER A 38 1.90 -7.53 5.48
C SER A 38 2.30 -8.51 4.38
N ARG A 39 2.51 -9.79 4.72
CA ARG A 39 2.81 -10.84 3.74
C ARG A 39 1.67 -11.00 2.72
N ARG A 40 0.43 -11.07 3.19
CA ARG A 40 -0.76 -11.21 2.33
C ARG A 40 -0.99 -10.00 1.44
N ARG A 41 -0.82 -8.77 1.96
CA ARG A 41 -0.89 -7.56 1.13
C ARG A 41 0.11 -7.60 -0.01
N ARG A 42 1.36 -7.96 0.28
CA ARG A 42 2.40 -8.10 -0.75
C ARG A 42 2.07 -9.17 -1.79
N LEU A 43 1.54 -10.32 -1.36
CA LEU A 43 1.10 -11.38 -2.26
C LEU A 43 -0.07 -10.96 -3.14
N ASN A 44 -1.05 -10.25 -2.57
CA ASN A 44 -2.19 -9.73 -3.32
C ASN A 44 -1.76 -8.66 -4.33
N LEU A 45 -0.85 -7.77 -3.95
CA LEU A 45 -0.26 -6.81 -4.88
C LEU A 45 0.44 -7.53 -6.03
N LYS A 46 1.26 -8.55 -5.73
CA LYS A 46 1.93 -9.35 -6.77
C LYS A 46 0.92 -10.02 -7.71
N LYS A 47 -0.17 -10.58 -7.18
CA LYS A 47 -1.25 -11.17 -7.98
C LYS A 47 -1.94 -10.14 -8.88
N SER A 48 -2.17 -8.93 -8.37
CA SER A 48 -2.76 -7.83 -9.13
C SER A 48 -1.82 -7.34 -10.23
N LEU A 49 -0.52 -7.23 -9.96
CA LEU A 49 0.48 -6.89 -10.99
C LEU A 49 0.60 -7.98 -12.06
N GLN A 50 0.46 -9.25 -11.70
CA GLN A 50 0.47 -10.37 -12.65
C GLN A 50 -0.82 -10.48 -13.47
N ASN A 51 -1.95 -10.05 -12.91
CA ASN A 51 -3.25 -10.01 -13.57
C ASN A 51 -3.79 -8.58 -13.54
N PRO A 52 -3.23 -7.68 -14.39
CA PRO A 52 -3.69 -6.31 -14.43
C PRO A 52 -5.21 -6.28 -14.67
N HIS A 53 -5.90 -5.39 -13.96
CA HIS A 53 -7.34 -5.21 -14.15
C HIS A 53 -7.62 -4.90 -15.62
N VAL A 54 -8.78 -5.34 -16.13
CA VAL A 54 -9.14 -5.15 -17.55
C VAL A 54 -9.14 -3.67 -17.91
N GLU A 55 -9.57 -2.80 -17.00
CA GLU A 55 -9.49 -1.33 -17.13
C GLU A 55 -8.04 -0.82 -17.26
N SER A 56 -7.08 -1.49 -16.61
CA SER A 56 -5.66 -1.14 -16.68
C SER A 56 -4.99 -1.65 -17.97
N ARG A 57 -5.63 -2.54 -18.74
CA ARG A 57 -5.09 -3.01 -20.01
C ARG A 57 -5.16 -1.93 -21.08
N GLY A 58 -6.27 -1.19 -21.17
CA GLY A 58 -6.40 -0.07 -22.10
C GLY A 58 -5.28 0.95 -21.88
N ASN A 59 -5.09 1.39 -20.62
CA ASN A 59 -4.02 2.33 -20.25
C ASN A 59 -2.60 1.79 -20.52
N ALA A 60 -2.38 0.47 -20.42
CA ALA A 60 -1.09 -0.14 -20.69
C ALA A 60 -0.79 -0.26 -22.20
N GLU A 61 -1.83 -0.45 -23.02
CA GLU A 61 -1.74 -0.51 -24.48
C GLU A 61 -1.57 0.87 -25.11
N ASP A 62 -2.28 1.89 -24.58
CA ASP A 62 -2.22 3.27 -25.04
C ASP A 62 -0.84 3.92 -24.82
N GLY A 63 -0.09 3.43 -23.82
CA GLY A 63 1.24 3.92 -23.49
C GLY A 63 1.23 5.25 -22.73
N PHE A 64 2.42 5.68 -22.27
CA PHE A 64 2.54 6.84 -21.39
C PHE A 64 2.07 8.15 -22.05
N ASP A 65 2.39 8.37 -23.33
CA ASP A 65 2.10 9.64 -24.01
C ASP A 65 0.60 9.85 -24.23
N ALA A 66 -0.14 8.80 -24.61
CA ALA A 66 -1.59 8.88 -24.79
C ALA A 66 -2.32 9.04 -23.44
N TRP A 67 -1.85 8.34 -22.40
CA TRP A 67 -2.37 8.53 -21.05
C TRP A 67 -2.09 9.96 -20.54
N ALA A 68 -0.85 10.46 -20.67
CA ALA A 68 -0.47 11.80 -20.24
C ALA A 68 -1.25 12.90 -20.99
N GLY A 69 -1.53 12.70 -22.28
CA GLY A 69 -2.36 13.61 -23.07
C GLY A 69 -3.86 13.54 -22.77
N SER A 70 -4.32 12.49 -22.08
CA SER A 70 -5.71 12.34 -21.64
C SER A 70 -6.01 12.98 -20.28
N LEU A 71 -4.97 13.44 -19.57
CA LEU A 71 -5.13 14.10 -18.28
C LEU A 71 -5.81 15.47 -18.46
N PRO A 72 -6.82 15.81 -17.65
CA PRO A 72 -7.40 17.15 -17.63
C PRO A 72 -6.31 18.21 -17.36
N GLU A 73 -6.34 19.35 -18.06
CA GLU A 73 -5.38 20.44 -17.83
C GLU A 73 -5.39 20.95 -16.39
N GLU A 74 -6.52 20.79 -15.68
CA GLU A 74 -6.69 21.19 -14.27
C GLU A 74 -5.90 20.30 -13.28
N ASP A 75 -5.60 19.04 -13.61
CA ASP A 75 -4.94 18.10 -12.68
C ASP A 75 -3.41 18.26 -12.61
N LEU A 76 -2.79 18.93 -13.57
CA LEU A 76 -1.32 19.11 -13.61
C LEU A 76 -0.85 20.25 -12.69
N SER A 77 -1.73 21.20 -12.35
CA SER A 77 -1.44 22.32 -11.45
C SER A 77 -1.70 22.01 -9.97
N ASP A 78 -2.48 20.96 -9.69
CA ASP A 78 -3.00 20.66 -8.35
C ASP A 78 -2.23 19.55 -7.62
N LEU A 79 -1.09 19.11 -8.18
CA LEU A 79 -0.23 18.14 -7.51
C LEU A 79 0.56 18.80 -6.39
N VAL A 80 0.58 18.15 -5.24
CA VAL A 80 1.16 18.67 -4.01
C VAL A 80 2.12 17.65 -3.41
N ASP A 81 3.27 18.11 -2.91
CA ASP A 81 4.16 17.26 -2.12
C ASP A 81 3.50 16.91 -0.78
N PRO A 82 3.27 15.63 -0.46
CA PRO A 82 2.56 15.22 0.76
C PRO A 82 3.32 15.56 2.06
N SER A 83 4.62 15.86 1.97
CA SER A 83 5.44 16.22 3.14
C SER A 83 5.45 17.72 3.43
N THR A 84 5.39 18.56 2.39
CA THR A 84 5.50 20.02 2.50
C THR A 84 4.17 20.74 2.22
N LEU A 85 3.20 20.03 1.66
CA LEU A 85 1.95 20.57 1.13
C LEU A 85 2.14 21.69 0.09
N ALA A 86 3.34 21.77 -0.50
CA ALA A 86 3.65 22.74 -1.54
C ALA A 86 3.25 22.20 -2.93
N PRO A 87 2.76 23.07 -3.83
CA PRO A 87 2.48 22.66 -5.20
C PRO A 87 3.76 22.18 -5.88
N VAL A 88 3.66 21.14 -6.68
CA VAL A 88 4.77 20.55 -7.44
C VAL A 88 4.38 20.32 -8.88
N ARG A 89 5.35 20.45 -9.77
CA ARG A 89 5.21 20.12 -11.20
C ARG A 89 6.32 19.18 -11.65
N TRP A 90 5.99 18.27 -12.56
CA TRP A 90 6.99 17.45 -13.23
C TRP A 90 7.71 18.27 -14.29
N ILE A 91 9.04 18.25 -14.28
CA ILE A 91 9.86 18.85 -15.33
C ILE A 91 10.67 17.72 -15.97
N GLU A 92 10.47 17.51 -17.28
CA GLU A 92 11.19 16.49 -18.04
C GLU A 92 12.72 16.63 -17.85
N GLY A 93 13.39 15.50 -17.56
CA GLY A 93 14.82 15.45 -17.28
C GLY A 93 15.28 16.03 -15.93
N LYS A 94 14.41 16.72 -15.18
CA LYS A 94 14.71 17.30 -13.86
C LYS A 94 13.90 16.71 -12.70
N GLY A 95 12.85 15.97 -13.03
CA GLY A 95 11.93 15.35 -12.07
C GLY A 95 10.95 16.33 -11.44
N TRP A 96 10.36 15.95 -10.30
CA TRP A 96 9.44 16.79 -9.53
C TRP A 96 10.14 18.02 -8.94
N LYS A 97 9.57 19.21 -9.17
CA LYS A 97 10.04 20.49 -8.64
C LYS A 97 8.88 21.31 -8.10
N GLU A 98 9.17 22.23 -7.20
CA GLU A 98 8.18 23.16 -6.66
C GLU A 98 7.51 23.95 -7.82
N GLY A 99 6.19 23.85 -7.88
CA GLY A 99 5.34 24.62 -8.77
C GLY A 99 5.28 26.04 -8.23
N ARG A 100 5.64 27.03 -9.05
CA ARG A 100 5.47 28.42 -8.64
C ARG A 100 3.97 28.73 -8.68
N LYS A 101 3.44 29.27 -7.57
CA LYS A 101 2.06 29.81 -7.48
C LYS A 101 1.73 30.73 -8.65
#